data_AF-A0A7H8MYD0-F1
#
_entry.id   AF-A0A7H8MYD0-F1
#
_cell.length_a   1.000
_cell.length_b   1.000
_cell.length_c   1.000
_cell.angle_alpha   90.00
_cell.angle_beta   90.00
_cell.angle_gamma   90.00
#
_symmetry.space_group_name_H-M   'P 1'
#
loop_
_entity.id
_entity.type
_entity.pdbx_description
1 polymer ?
#
loop_
_entity_poly.entity_id
_entity_poly.type
_entity_poly.pdbx_seq_one_letter_code
_entity_poly.pdbx_strand_id
1 'polypeptide(L)'
;MVQEQGSGGDGVVARQEARERKDRLKAEFGGRLRVLLDLTGLSSREFAQRYPAYKDSTVRKYTLGSNLPPWDFLHDLLTEVTRRTDDPAGPHRRTELFTAYRQVLIDTGADVRGSDQNSLLLRLLDGEEALARLGDELSQVRTRENQLRSALVERRSSLIAELATCRTQLAALKSTSPCSLIAVVRPHDVERVVSGTRHVSQDDNAH
;
A
#
# COMPACT_ATOMS: atom_id res chain seq x y z
N MET A 1 3.11 -67.12 -14.36
CA MET A 1 3.78 -66.08 -15.18
C MET A 1 2.73 -65.05 -15.57
N VAL A 2 2.71 -63.89 -14.91
CA VAL A 2 2.01 -62.71 -15.39
C VAL A 2 3.00 -61.56 -15.24
N GLN A 3 3.41 -60.99 -16.37
CA GLN A 3 4.30 -59.85 -16.46
C GLN A 3 3.56 -58.59 -16.03
N GLU A 4 3.98 -57.98 -14.92
CA GLU A 4 3.72 -56.56 -14.65
C GLU A 4 4.79 -55.74 -15.38
N GLN A 5 4.52 -55.39 -16.64
CA GLN A 5 5.23 -54.34 -17.38
C GLN A 5 4.21 -53.26 -17.72
N GLY A 6 4.19 -52.17 -16.93
CA GLY A 6 3.27 -51.06 -17.21
C GLY A 6 3.56 -49.74 -16.48
N SER A 7 4.35 -49.73 -15.41
CA SER A 7 4.47 -48.55 -14.53
C SER A 7 5.67 -47.62 -14.84
N GLY A 8 6.54 -47.99 -15.77
CA GLY A 8 7.78 -47.23 -16.05
C GLY A 8 7.63 -46.06 -17.03
N GLY A 9 6.65 -46.09 -17.94
CA GLY A 9 6.50 -45.11 -19.03
C GLY A 9 5.78 -43.83 -18.65
N ASP A 10 4.77 -43.93 -17.78
CA ASP A 10 3.87 -42.81 -17.43
C ASP A 10 4.62 -41.69 -16.66
N GLY A 11 5.51 -42.08 -15.75
CA GLY A 11 6.35 -41.13 -15.02
C GLY A 11 7.42 -40.43 -15.88
N VAL A 12 7.80 -41.00 -17.03
CA VAL A 12 8.77 -40.36 -17.95
C VAL A 12 8.06 -39.30 -18.80
N VAL A 13 6.86 -39.61 -19.30
CA VAL A 13 6.03 -38.67 -20.07
C VAL A 13 5.65 -37.46 -19.21
N ALA A 14 5.13 -37.69 -17.98
CA ALA A 14 4.77 -36.59 -17.08
C ALA A 14 5.96 -35.67 -16.73
N ARG A 15 7.17 -36.24 -16.55
CA ARG A 15 8.39 -35.45 -16.32
C ARG A 15 8.80 -34.64 -17.55
N GLN A 16 8.61 -35.20 -18.74
CA GLN A 16 8.91 -34.52 -20.00
C GLN A 16 7.94 -33.36 -20.24
N GLU A 17 6.64 -33.59 -20.08
CA GLU A 17 5.61 -32.54 -20.19
C GLU A 17 5.84 -31.41 -19.19
N ALA A 18 6.20 -31.75 -17.94
CA ALA A 18 6.53 -30.76 -16.93
C ALA A 18 7.76 -29.92 -17.31
N ARG A 19 8.80 -30.53 -17.88
CA ARG A 19 9.99 -29.81 -18.38
C ARG A 19 9.63 -28.89 -19.54
N GLU A 20 8.90 -29.38 -20.53
CA GLU A 20 8.45 -28.59 -21.68
C GLU A 20 7.54 -27.43 -21.27
N ARG A 21 6.68 -27.62 -20.26
CA ARG A 21 5.90 -26.53 -19.68
C ARG A 21 6.79 -25.47 -19.04
N LYS A 22 7.78 -25.87 -18.23
CA LYS A 22 8.73 -24.93 -17.61
C LYS A 22 9.52 -24.16 -18.66
N ASP A 23 9.98 -24.83 -19.70
CA ASP A 23 10.77 -24.20 -20.75
C ASP A 23 9.93 -23.23 -21.60
N ARG A 24 8.65 -23.55 -21.85
CA ARG A 24 7.69 -22.62 -22.47
C ARG A 24 7.50 -21.34 -21.65
N LEU A 25 7.28 -21.48 -20.34
CA LEU A 25 7.12 -20.33 -19.44
C LEU A 25 8.36 -19.42 -19.43
N LYS A 26 9.56 -20.01 -19.37
CA LYS A 26 10.79 -19.24 -19.44
C LYS A 26 10.96 -18.56 -20.80
N ALA A 27 10.62 -19.24 -21.91
CA ALA A 27 10.68 -18.68 -23.26
C ALA A 27 9.73 -17.48 -23.43
N GLU A 28 8.49 -17.60 -22.95
CA GLU A 28 7.52 -16.50 -22.94
C GLU A 28 8.04 -15.30 -22.14
N PHE A 29 8.61 -15.55 -20.95
CA PHE A 29 9.21 -14.51 -20.14
C PHE A 29 10.42 -13.87 -20.84
N GLY A 30 11.29 -14.68 -21.44
CA GLY A 30 12.43 -14.21 -22.24
C GLY A 30 12.00 -13.32 -23.41
N GLY A 31 10.89 -13.65 -24.07
CA GLY A 31 10.27 -12.81 -25.10
C GLY A 31 9.89 -11.42 -24.57
N ARG A 32 9.34 -11.33 -23.35
CA ARG A 32 9.05 -10.03 -22.71
C ARG A 32 10.33 -9.24 -22.43
N LEU A 33 11.38 -9.90 -21.94
CA LEU A 33 12.68 -9.25 -21.71
C LEU A 33 13.30 -8.75 -23.01
N ARG A 34 13.11 -9.47 -24.13
CA ARG A 34 13.55 -9.02 -25.44
C ARG A 34 12.86 -7.73 -25.85
N VAL A 35 11.54 -7.65 -25.71
CA VAL A 35 10.78 -6.42 -25.99
C VAL A 35 11.33 -5.25 -25.16
N LEU A 36 11.60 -5.47 -23.87
CA LEU A 36 12.19 -4.44 -23.01
C LEU A 36 13.60 -4.04 -23.47
N LEU A 37 14.43 -5.00 -23.87
CA LEU A 37 15.76 -4.71 -24.42
C LEU A 37 15.65 -3.89 -25.71
N ASP A 38 14.73 -4.24 -26.61
CA ASP A 38 14.49 -3.52 -27.85
C ASP A 38 14.04 -2.07 -27.60
N LEU A 39 13.25 -1.82 -26.55
CA LEU A 39 12.87 -0.46 -26.12
C LEU A 39 14.06 0.38 -25.65
N THR A 40 15.14 -0.23 -25.17
CA THR A 40 16.39 0.52 -24.90
C THR A 40 17.11 0.92 -26.19
N GLY A 41 16.76 0.34 -27.34
CA GLY A 41 17.50 0.52 -28.59
C GLY A 41 18.95 0.02 -28.51
N LEU A 42 19.26 -0.85 -27.55
CA LEU A 42 20.56 -1.50 -27.41
C LEU A 42 20.48 -2.95 -27.86
N SER A 43 21.51 -3.41 -28.56
CA SER A 43 21.76 -4.84 -28.71
C SER A 43 22.20 -5.47 -27.38
N SER A 44 22.10 -6.79 -27.26
CA SER A 44 22.57 -7.53 -26.09
C SER A 44 24.05 -7.29 -25.78
N ARG A 45 24.86 -7.07 -26.82
CA ARG A 45 26.30 -6.76 -26.69
C ARG A 45 26.53 -5.36 -26.13
N GLU A 46 25.81 -4.36 -26.63
CA GLU A 46 25.92 -2.99 -26.13
C GLU A 46 25.39 -2.87 -24.70
N PHE A 47 24.31 -3.59 -24.39
CA PHE A 47 23.80 -3.68 -23.01
C PHE A 47 24.86 -4.27 -22.08
N ALA A 48 25.49 -5.39 -22.45
CA ALA A 48 26.57 -6.00 -21.66
C ALA A 48 27.82 -5.11 -21.52
N GLN A 49 28.12 -4.27 -22.51
CA GLN A 49 29.19 -3.28 -22.40
C GLN A 49 28.85 -2.18 -21.39
N ARG A 50 27.58 -1.76 -21.34
CA ARG A 50 27.11 -0.74 -20.40
C ARG A 50 26.94 -1.26 -18.97
N TYR A 51 26.60 -2.53 -18.83
CA TYR A 51 26.46 -3.24 -17.55
C TYR A 51 27.46 -4.40 -17.48
N PRO A 52 28.74 -4.15 -17.11
CA PRO A 52 29.81 -5.15 -17.17
C PRO A 52 29.63 -6.35 -16.23
N ALA A 53 28.66 -6.29 -15.32
CA ALA A 53 28.25 -7.43 -14.49
C ALA A 53 27.74 -8.61 -15.34
N TYR A 54 27.30 -8.37 -16.57
CA TYR A 54 26.72 -9.37 -17.45
C TYR A 54 27.56 -9.58 -18.71
N LYS A 55 27.65 -10.83 -19.17
CA LYS A 55 28.23 -11.18 -20.47
C LYS A 55 27.14 -11.16 -21.54
N ASP A 56 27.46 -10.79 -22.79
CA ASP A 56 26.52 -10.81 -23.93
C ASP A 56 25.80 -12.17 -24.06
N SER A 57 26.55 -13.26 -23.93
CA SER A 57 25.97 -14.62 -23.99
C SER A 57 24.96 -14.88 -22.86
N THR A 58 25.16 -14.30 -21.69
CA THR A 58 24.24 -14.41 -20.55
C THR A 58 22.98 -13.59 -20.79
N VAL A 59 23.12 -12.36 -21.29
CA VAL A 59 21.98 -11.50 -21.68
C VAL A 59 21.11 -12.22 -22.70
N ARG A 60 21.72 -12.83 -23.73
CA ARG A 60 21.01 -13.62 -24.74
C ARG A 60 20.27 -14.82 -24.13
N LYS A 61 20.87 -15.53 -23.18
CA LYS A 61 20.20 -16.66 -22.50
C LYS A 61 18.94 -16.21 -21.75
N TYR A 62 18.96 -15.02 -21.16
CA TYR A 62 17.78 -14.45 -20.50
C TYR A 62 16.70 -14.05 -21.50
N THR A 63 17.06 -13.33 -22.57
CA THR A 63 16.09 -12.90 -23.59
C THR A 63 15.63 -14.01 -24.52
N LEU A 64 16.30 -15.17 -24.53
CA LEU A 64 15.82 -16.41 -25.18
C LEU A 64 15.01 -17.30 -24.22
N GLY A 65 14.99 -16.98 -22.92
CA GLY A 65 14.30 -17.80 -21.92
C GLY A 65 14.99 -19.14 -21.62
N SER A 66 16.27 -19.29 -21.94
CA SER A 66 17.03 -20.49 -21.54
C SER A 66 17.33 -20.48 -20.04
N ASN A 67 17.56 -19.29 -19.48
CA ASN A 67 17.79 -19.07 -18.06
C ASN A 67 16.89 -17.94 -17.55
N LEU A 68 16.49 -18.02 -16.27
CA LEU A 68 15.88 -16.88 -15.59
C LEU A 68 16.97 -15.90 -15.15
N PRO A 69 16.76 -14.58 -15.33
CA PRO A 69 17.73 -13.57 -14.91
C PRO A 69 17.73 -13.39 -13.40
N PRO A 70 18.85 -12.93 -12.80
CA PRO A 70 18.84 -12.43 -11.43
C PRO A 70 18.00 -11.15 -11.33
N TRP A 71 17.61 -10.81 -10.11
CA TRP A 71 16.88 -9.58 -9.78
C TRP A 71 17.53 -8.31 -10.36
N ASP A 72 18.84 -8.15 -10.13
CA ASP A 72 19.59 -6.95 -10.56
C ASP A 72 19.51 -6.71 -12.06
N PHE A 73 19.50 -7.78 -12.87
CA PHE A 73 19.39 -7.66 -14.32
C PHE A 73 18.05 -7.05 -14.74
N LEU A 74 16.95 -7.46 -14.09
CA LEU A 74 15.62 -6.91 -14.37
C LEU A 74 15.56 -5.41 -14.01
N HIS A 75 16.17 -5.04 -12.89
CA HIS A 75 16.27 -3.65 -12.48
C HIS A 75 17.10 -2.79 -13.42
N ASP A 76 18.27 -3.27 -13.82
CA ASP A 76 19.15 -2.56 -14.75
C ASP A 76 18.47 -2.36 -16.09
N LEU A 77 17.79 -3.39 -16.60
CA LEU A 77 17.04 -3.32 -17.85
C LEU A 77 15.92 -2.28 -17.79
N LEU A 78 15.08 -2.31 -16.74
CA LEU A 78 14.00 -1.34 -16.57
C LEU A 78 14.52 0.08 -16.35
N THR A 79 15.65 0.23 -15.66
CA THR A 79 16.30 1.53 -15.45
C THR A 79 16.79 2.10 -16.78
N GLU A 80 17.43 1.28 -17.61
CA GLU A 80 17.89 1.70 -18.93
C GLU A 80 16.72 2.00 -19.89
N VAL A 81 15.63 1.24 -19.83
CA VAL A 81 14.39 1.56 -20.56
C VAL A 81 13.89 2.93 -20.15
N THR A 82 13.65 3.13 -18.84
CA THR A 82 13.13 4.40 -18.30
C THR A 82 14.01 5.58 -18.73
N ARG A 83 15.35 5.41 -18.66
CA ARG A 83 16.33 6.45 -19.02
C ARG A 83 16.27 6.86 -20.50
N ARG A 84 15.84 5.96 -21.39
CA ARG A 84 15.87 6.19 -22.84
C ARG A 84 14.53 6.58 -23.43
N THR A 85 13.44 6.16 -22.80
CA THR A 85 12.09 6.40 -23.30
C THR A 85 11.38 7.53 -22.58
N ASP A 86 11.94 8.05 -21.46
CA ASP A 86 11.24 8.97 -20.54
C ASP A 86 9.79 8.48 -20.26
N ASP A 87 9.63 7.16 -20.11
CA ASP A 87 8.31 6.50 -20.08
C ASP A 87 7.55 6.86 -18.79
N PRO A 88 6.45 7.63 -18.87
CA PRO A 88 5.64 7.96 -17.69
C PRO A 88 4.98 6.71 -17.08
N ALA A 89 4.84 5.62 -17.86
CA ALA A 89 4.35 4.34 -17.38
C ALA A 89 5.45 3.42 -16.81
N GLY A 90 6.69 3.89 -16.68
CA GLY A 90 7.82 3.13 -16.13
C GLY A 90 7.54 2.43 -14.79
N PRO A 91 6.88 3.09 -13.80
CA PRO A 91 6.50 2.44 -12.55
C PRO A 91 5.51 1.29 -12.72
N HIS A 92 4.49 1.45 -13.58
CA HIS A 92 3.50 0.41 -13.84
C HIS A 92 4.13 -0.79 -14.54
N ARG A 93 4.95 -0.53 -15.57
CA ARG A 93 5.70 -1.56 -16.30
C ARG A 93 6.64 -2.34 -15.38
N ARG A 94 7.28 -1.66 -14.42
CA ARG A 94 8.11 -2.30 -13.39
C ARG A 94 7.28 -3.27 -12.56
N THR A 95 6.14 -2.83 -12.04
CA THR A 95 5.24 -3.70 -11.27
C THR A 95 4.79 -4.90 -12.08
N GLU A 96 4.32 -4.69 -13.32
CA GLU A 96 3.87 -5.78 -14.21
C GLU A 96 4.97 -6.80 -14.49
N LEU A 97 6.20 -6.35 -14.77
CA LEU A 97 7.33 -7.25 -15.03
C LEU A 97 7.64 -8.10 -13.80
N PHE A 98 7.68 -7.50 -12.62
CA PHE A 98 8.02 -8.21 -11.40
C PHE A 98 6.90 -9.14 -10.91
N THR A 99 5.63 -8.76 -11.09
CA THR A 99 4.50 -9.68 -10.89
C THR A 99 4.58 -10.87 -11.83
N ALA A 100 4.88 -10.64 -13.11
CA ALA A 100 5.06 -11.74 -14.07
C ALA A 100 6.25 -12.62 -13.71
N TYR A 101 7.37 -12.02 -13.29
CA TYR A 101 8.57 -12.76 -12.90
C TYR A 101 8.33 -13.65 -11.68
N ARG A 102 7.66 -13.11 -10.65
CA ARG A 102 7.22 -13.85 -9.47
C ARG A 102 6.40 -15.08 -9.86
N GLN A 103 5.43 -14.91 -10.75
CA GLN A 103 4.57 -16.00 -11.22
C GLN A 103 5.38 -17.08 -11.95
N VAL A 104 6.32 -16.68 -12.81
CA VAL A 104 7.22 -17.63 -13.51
C VAL A 104 8.09 -18.41 -12.53
N LEU A 105 8.59 -17.78 -11.46
CA LEU A 105 9.34 -18.50 -10.42
C LEU A 105 8.48 -19.59 -9.77
N ILE A 106 7.25 -19.26 -9.36
CA ILE A 106 6.30 -20.22 -8.77
C ILE A 106 6.02 -21.36 -9.74
N ASP A 107 5.66 -21.05 -10.98
CA ASP A 107 5.28 -22.05 -11.98
C ASP A 107 6.46 -22.91 -12.45
N THR A 108 7.69 -22.43 -12.30
CA THR A 108 8.91 -23.21 -12.55
C THR A 108 9.35 -24.04 -11.34
N GLY A 109 8.66 -23.92 -10.20
CA GLY A 109 8.80 -24.75 -9.01
C GLY A 109 9.56 -24.10 -7.86
N ALA A 110 9.70 -22.77 -7.84
CA ALA A 110 10.18 -22.06 -6.65
C ALA A 110 9.17 -22.18 -5.51
N ASP A 111 9.68 -22.36 -4.30
CA ASP A 111 8.89 -22.45 -3.06
C ASP A 111 9.36 -21.36 -2.09
N VAL A 112 8.42 -20.67 -1.44
CA VAL A 112 8.73 -19.67 -0.40
C VAL A 112 9.52 -20.26 0.78
N ARG A 113 9.49 -21.59 0.98
CA ARG A 113 10.30 -22.30 1.99
C ARG A 113 11.54 -22.97 1.41
N GLY A 114 11.72 -22.93 0.09
CA GLY A 114 12.84 -23.54 -0.60
C GLY A 114 14.16 -22.80 -0.38
N SER A 115 15.27 -23.52 -0.55
CA SER A 115 16.64 -23.01 -0.40
C SER A 115 17.39 -22.87 -1.72
N ASP A 116 16.81 -23.32 -2.84
CA ASP A 116 17.38 -23.09 -4.16
C ASP A 116 17.32 -21.60 -4.54
N GLN A 117 18.11 -21.22 -5.55
CA GLN A 117 18.24 -19.83 -5.96
C GLN A 117 16.91 -19.18 -6.35
N ASN A 118 16.00 -19.90 -7.02
CA ASN A 118 14.72 -19.34 -7.47
C ASN A 118 13.78 -19.13 -6.28
N SER A 119 13.80 -20.05 -5.31
CA SER A 119 13.08 -19.94 -4.04
C SER A 119 13.57 -18.77 -3.17
N LEU A 120 14.88 -18.54 -3.14
CA LEU A 120 15.47 -17.38 -2.47
C LEU A 120 15.09 -16.07 -3.16
N LEU A 121 15.14 -16.03 -4.50
CA LEU A 121 14.69 -14.88 -5.27
C LEU A 121 13.21 -14.58 -5.02
N LEU A 122 12.34 -15.60 -5.05
CA LEU A 122 10.91 -15.44 -4.74
C LEU A 122 10.68 -14.81 -3.37
N ARG A 123 11.42 -15.24 -2.35
CA ARG A 123 11.33 -14.63 -1.01
C ARG A 123 11.79 -13.17 -0.97
N LEU A 124 12.82 -12.83 -1.74
CA LEU A 124 13.27 -11.44 -1.84
C LEU A 124 12.18 -10.58 -2.51
N LEU A 125 11.56 -11.07 -3.59
CA LEU A 125 10.43 -10.41 -4.25
C LEU A 125 9.28 -10.13 -3.28
N ASP A 126 8.87 -11.16 -2.56
CA ASP A 126 7.77 -11.07 -1.59
C ASP A 126 8.12 -10.10 -0.46
N GLY A 127 9.38 -10.10 -0.02
CA GLY A 127 9.89 -9.18 1.00
C GLY A 127 9.89 -7.73 0.54
N GLU A 128 10.35 -7.45 -0.69
CA GLU A 128 10.34 -6.10 -1.24
C GLU A 128 8.92 -5.57 -1.45
N GLU A 129 8.00 -6.41 -1.93
CA GLU A 129 6.59 -6.03 -2.06
C GLU A 129 5.96 -5.73 -0.70
N ALA A 130 6.26 -6.54 0.33
CA ALA A 130 5.81 -6.27 1.69
C ALA A 130 6.38 -4.95 2.24
N LEU A 131 7.67 -4.66 1.98
CA LEU A 131 8.30 -3.40 2.38
C LEU A 131 7.66 -2.19 1.68
N ALA A 132 7.35 -2.30 0.39
CA ALA A 132 6.66 -1.24 -0.35
C ALA A 132 5.28 -0.95 0.24
N ARG A 133 4.48 -1.99 0.52
CA ARG A 133 3.16 -1.86 1.17
C ARG A 133 3.25 -1.19 2.54
N LEU A 134 4.22 -1.60 3.37
CA LEU A 134 4.46 -0.97 4.68
C LEU A 134 4.86 0.51 4.55
N GLY A 135 5.63 0.85 3.50
CA GLY A 135 5.97 2.24 3.18
C GLY A 135 4.74 3.09 2.87
N ASP A 136 3.81 2.56 2.07
CA ASP A 136 2.55 3.23 1.73
C ASP A 136 1.65 3.40 2.95
N GLU A 137 1.50 2.36 3.77
CA GLU A 137 0.74 2.42 5.03
C GLU A 137 1.32 3.49 5.97
N LEU A 138 2.65 3.55 6.12
CA LEU A 138 3.33 4.56 6.93
C LEU A 138 3.08 5.98 6.41
N SER A 139 3.08 6.16 5.09
CA SER A 139 2.76 7.46 4.45
C SER A 139 1.33 7.90 4.74
N GLN A 140 0.37 6.98 4.68
CA GLN A 140 -1.04 7.24 5.01
C GLN A 140 -1.22 7.62 6.48
N VAL A 141 -0.57 6.89 7.39
CA VAL A 141 -0.58 7.20 8.82
C VAL A 141 -0.01 8.59 9.09
N ARG A 142 1.13 8.94 8.47
CA ARG A 142 1.74 10.27 8.60
C ARG A 142 0.83 11.37 8.05
N THR A 143 0.18 11.13 6.93
CA THR A 143 -0.78 12.07 6.35
C THR A 143 -1.94 12.33 7.31
N ARG A 144 -2.52 11.27 7.87
CA ARG A 144 -3.60 11.37 8.86
C ARG A 144 -3.14 12.07 10.14
N GLU A 145 -1.94 11.77 10.63
CA GLU A 145 -1.37 12.42 11.80
C GLU A 145 -1.23 13.94 11.57
N ASN A 146 -0.72 14.35 10.42
CA ASN A 146 -0.58 15.76 10.06
C ASN A 146 -1.94 16.45 9.98
N GLN A 147 -2.96 15.81 9.40
CA GLN A 147 -4.32 16.34 9.35
C GLN A 147 -4.90 16.56 10.76
N LEU A 148 -4.73 15.58 11.66
CA LEU A 148 -5.20 15.70 13.04
C LEU A 148 -4.46 16.78 13.81
N ARG A 149 -3.14 16.92 13.62
CA ARG A 149 -2.35 18.00 14.22
C ARG A 149 -2.84 19.37 13.74
N SER A 150 -3.07 19.55 12.45
CA SER A 150 -3.63 20.80 11.91
C SER A 150 -5.01 21.10 12.49
N ALA A 151 -5.90 20.11 12.54
CA ALA A 151 -7.24 20.28 13.12
C ALA A 151 -7.19 20.65 14.62
N LEU A 152 -6.25 20.08 15.38
CA LEU A 152 -6.05 20.45 16.79
C LEU A 152 -5.54 21.89 16.94
N VAL A 153 -4.63 22.34 16.07
CA VAL A 153 -4.13 23.73 16.07
C VAL A 153 -5.26 24.71 15.74
N GLU A 154 -6.08 24.40 14.74
CA GLU A 154 -7.25 25.21 14.38
C GLU A 154 -8.26 25.27 15.52
N ARG A 155 -8.60 24.12 16.14
CA ARG A 155 -9.53 24.07 17.27
C ARG A 155 -9.02 24.86 18.46
N ARG A 156 -7.73 24.73 18.78
CA ARG A 156 -7.09 25.52 19.85
C ARG A 156 -7.18 27.02 19.57
N SER A 157 -6.91 27.43 18.34
CA SER A 157 -6.98 28.84 17.93
C SER A 157 -8.40 29.40 18.04
N SER A 158 -9.41 28.62 17.62
CA SER A 158 -10.83 28.97 17.80
C SER A 158 -11.19 29.19 19.27
N LEU A 159 -10.81 28.25 20.15
CA LEU A 159 -11.09 28.36 21.59
C LEU A 159 -10.40 29.57 22.23
N ILE A 160 -9.17 29.89 21.81
CA ILE A 160 -8.47 31.10 22.28
C ILE A 160 -9.23 32.36 21.85
N ALA A 161 -9.71 32.42 20.61
CA ALA A 161 -10.49 33.55 20.10
C ALA A 161 -11.84 33.68 20.84
N GLU A 162 -12.56 32.58 21.03
CA GLU A 162 -13.82 32.54 21.81
C GLU A 162 -13.62 33.04 23.24
N LEU A 163 -12.56 32.58 23.92
CA LEU A 163 -12.21 33.06 25.26
C LEU A 163 -11.87 34.55 25.29
N ALA A 164 -11.18 35.06 24.27
CA ALA A 164 -10.88 36.49 24.16
C ALA A 164 -12.18 37.30 24.02
N THR A 165 -13.12 36.86 23.18
CA THR A 165 -14.44 37.49 23.02
C THR A 165 -15.25 37.46 24.32
N CYS A 166 -15.28 36.34 25.04
CA CYS A 166 -15.96 36.28 26.34
C CYS A 166 -15.35 37.26 27.36
N ARG A 167 -14.02 37.41 27.37
CA ARG A 167 -13.33 38.35 28.26
C ARG A 167 -13.66 39.81 27.92
N THR A 168 -13.72 40.18 26.64
CA THR A 168 -14.08 41.54 26.23
C THR A 168 -15.54 41.86 26.55
N GLN A 169 -16.46 40.92 26.32
CA GLN A 169 -17.86 41.06 26.71
C GLN A 169 -18.02 41.24 28.23
N LEU A 170 -17.32 40.44 29.03
CA LEU A 170 -17.35 40.58 30.50
C LEU A 170 -16.78 41.92 30.96
N ALA A 171 -15.71 42.41 30.34
CA ALA A 171 -15.13 43.72 30.64
C ALA A 171 -16.11 44.86 30.28
N ALA A 172 -16.77 44.77 29.12
CA ALA A 172 -17.80 45.72 28.70
C ALA A 172 -18.94 45.79 29.73
N LEU A 173 -19.50 44.63 30.12
CA LEU A 173 -20.56 44.54 31.14
C LEU A 173 -20.15 45.19 32.48
N LYS A 174 -18.90 44.98 32.91
CA LYS A 174 -18.35 45.61 34.12
C LYS A 174 -18.20 47.12 33.99
N SER A 175 -17.83 47.62 32.80
CA SER A 175 -17.63 49.05 32.54
C SER A 175 -18.93 49.84 32.36
N THR A 176 -20.03 49.19 31.97
CA THR A 176 -21.38 49.79 31.87
C THR A 176 -22.09 49.97 33.21
N SER A 177 -21.46 49.68 34.35
CA SER A 177 -21.97 50.08 35.66
C SER A 177 -21.21 51.31 36.17
N PRO A 178 -21.92 52.45 36.28
CA PRO A 178 -22.39 52.84 37.61
C PRO A 178 -23.89 53.21 37.65
N CYS A 179 -24.52 52.96 38.80
CA CYS A 179 -25.84 53.43 39.25
C CYS A 179 -27.10 52.78 38.64
N SER A 180 -27.57 51.67 39.23
CA SER A 180 -28.78 51.65 40.08
C SER A 180 -29.12 50.20 40.52
N LEU A 181 -29.22 50.00 41.84
CA LEU A 181 -29.90 48.89 42.53
C LEU A 181 -29.56 47.45 42.07
N ILE A 182 -28.41 46.93 42.51
CA ILE A 182 -28.33 45.50 42.86
C ILE A 182 -29.05 45.36 44.21
N ALA A 183 -30.30 44.93 44.18
CA ALA A 183 -30.92 44.32 45.35
C ALA A 183 -30.06 43.10 45.70
N VAL A 184 -29.34 43.18 46.82
CA VAL A 184 -28.66 42.05 47.42
C VAL A 184 -29.72 41.05 47.82
N VAL A 185 -30.01 40.07 46.96
CA VAL A 185 -30.75 38.88 47.36
C VAL A 185 -29.83 38.14 48.34
N ARG A 186 -30.15 38.25 49.63
CA ARG A 186 -29.51 37.47 50.68
C ARG A 186 -29.82 35.98 50.43
N PRO A 187 -28.95 35.04 50.85
CA PRO A 187 -29.09 33.63 50.53
C PRO A 187 -30.25 32.90 51.24
N HIS A 188 -31.26 33.60 51.78
CA HIS A 188 -32.36 33.00 52.53
C HIS A 188 -33.69 32.86 51.80
N ASP A 189 -33.80 33.26 50.52
CA ASP A 189 -35.06 33.18 49.77
C ASP A 189 -35.05 32.16 48.60
N VAL A 190 -34.23 31.11 48.67
CA VAL A 190 -34.26 29.99 47.70
C VAL A 190 -34.97 28.75 48.27
N GLU A 191 -35.94 28.94 49.18
CA GLU A 191 -36.84 27.87 49.62
C GLU A 191 -38.30 28.32 49.56
N ARG A 192 -38.85 28.53 48.35
CA ARG A 192 -40.30 28.38 48.08
C ARG A 192 -40.71 28.63 46.62
N VAL A 193 -40.21 27.88 45.65
CA VAL A 193 -40.94 27.71 44.37
C VAL A 193 -40.75 26.30 43.79
N VAL A 194 -40.93 25.24 44.58
CA VAL A 194 -41.37 23.93 44.06
C VAL A 194 -42.07 23.19 45.20
N SER A 195 -43.35 23.46 45.43
CA SER A 195 -44.30 22.52 46.05
C SER A 195 -45.70 23.12 46.10
N GLY A 196 -46.63 22.48 45.37
CA GLY A 196 -48.05 22.62 45.62
C GLY A 196 -48.82 23.39 44.56
N THR A 197 -49.26 22.69 43.51
CA THR A 197 -50.69 22.37 43.35
C THR A 197 -50.81 21.21 42.37
N ARG A 198 -50.81 19.98 42.91
CA ARG A 198 -51.63 18.91 42.35
C ARG A 198 -53.07 19.36 42.53
N HIS A 199 -53.81 19.57 41.44
CA HIS A 199 -55.24 19.36 41.47
C HIS A 199 -55.58 18.30 40.42
N VAL A 200 -55.71 17.08 40.91
CA VAL A 200 -56.57 16.08 40.31
C VAL A 200 -57.99 16.47 40.71
N SER A 201 -58.88 16.59 39.73
CA SER A 201 -60.30 16.37 39.91
C SER A 201 -60.70 15.39 38.81
N GLN A 202 -60.92 14.16 39.24
CA GLN A 202 -61.60 13.12 38.52
C GLN A 202 -63.11 13.35 38.60
N ASP A 203 -63.78 13.02 37.50
CA ASP A 203 -65.14 12.49 37.36
C ASP A 203 -66.34 13.36 37.79
N ASP A 204 -67.24 13.70 36.85
CA ASP A 204 -68.33 12.77 36.52
C ASP A 204 -69.17 13.18 35.29
N ASN A 205 -69.40 12.17 34.44
CA ASN A 205 -70.53 11.86 33.54
C ASN A 205 -71.75 12.80 33.43
N ALA A 206 -72.25 12.96 32.19
CA ALA A 206 -73.66 12.69 31.85
C ALA A 206 -73.93 12.65 30.33
N HIS A 207 -74.43 11.49 29.88
CA HIS A 207 -75.34 11.18 28.75
C HIS A 207 -74.92 11.43 27.30
#